data_AF-A0ABD0SDP3-F1
#
_entry.id   AF-A0ABD0SDP3-F1
#
_cell.length_a   1.000
_cell.length_b   1.000
_cell.length_c   1.000
_cell.angle_alpha   90.00
_cell.angle_beta   90.00
_cell.angle_gamma   90.00
#
_symmetry.space_group_name_H-M   'P 1'
#
loop_
_entity.id
_entity.type
_entity.pdbx_description
1 polymer ?
#
loop_
_entity_poly.entity_id
_entity_poly.type
_entity_poly.pdbx_seq_one_letter_code
_entity_poly.pdbx_strand_id
1 'polypeptide(L)' 'MKIFYAFTILFLLASMLATVSACVCTTAYTPVCGANGQTYSNMCTLKCAGVPLKHRGSC' A
#
# COMPACT_ATOMS: atom_id res chain seq x y z
N MET A 1 38.55 6.15 -1.09
CA MET A 1 37.92 6.70 0.13
C MET A 1 36.53 7.27 -0.16
N LYS A 2 36.34 8.26 -1.06
CA LYS A 2 35.00 8.78 -1.41
C LYS A 2 34.02 7.73 -2.00
N ILE A 3 34.54 6.75 -2.75
CA ILE A 3 33.74 5.70 -3.41
C ILE A 3 33.06 4.76 -2.39
N PHE A 4 33.77 4.34 -1.34
CA PHE A 4 33.20 3.50 -0.28
C PHE A 4 32.06 4.19 0.47
N TYR A 5 32.16 5.51 0.67
CA TYR A 5 31.08 6.32 1.26
C TYR A 5 29.85 6.41 0.36
N ALA A 6 30.02 6.44 -0.97
CA ALA A 6 28.89 6.45 -1.89
C ALA A 6 28.09 5.12 -1.85
N PHE A 7 28.78 3.98 -1.72
CA PHE A 7 28.14 2.67 -1.58
C PHE A 7 27.42 2.50 -0.24
N THR A 8 27.99 3.01 0.85
CA THR A 8 27.33 2.94 2.17
C THR A 8 26.10 3.86 2.23
N ILE A 9 26.17 5.06 1.64
CA ILE A 9 25.04 5.98 1.53
C ILE A 9 23.91 5.37 0.67
N LEU A 10 24.23 4.71 -0.44
CA LEU A 10 23.24 4.04 -1.29
C LEU A 10 22.50 2.91 -0.53
N PHE A 11 23.22 2.13 0.27
CA PHE A 11 22.65 1.05 1.07
C PHE A 11 21.78 1.57 2.23
N LEU A 12 22.19 2.67 2.87
CA LEU A 12 21.42 3.35 3.92
C LEU A 12 20.20 4.11 3.37
N LEU A 13 20.27 4.64 2.15
CA LEU A 13 19.12 5.26 1.48
C LEU A 13 18.11 4.20 1.00
N ALA A 14 18.57 3.03 0.56
CA ALA A 14 17.71 1.92 0.16
C ALA A 14 16.90 1.35 1.34
N SER A 15 17.47 1.30 2.55
CA SER A 15 16.74 0.88 3.75
C SER A 15 15.75 1.94 4.26
N MET A 16 16.05 3.23 4.06
CA MET A 16 15.11 4.32 4.35
C MET A 16 13.95 4.42 3.35
N LEU A 17 14.10 3.85 2.14
CA LEU A 17 13.04 3.78 1.13
C LEU A 17 12.09 2.59 1.32
N ALA A 18 12.44 1.65 2.22
CA ALA A 18 11.61 0.49 2.55
C ALA A 18 10.57 0.84 3.63
N THR A 19 9.88 1.97 3.50
CA THR A 19 8.65 2.21 4.24
C THR A 19 7.53 1.45 3.57
N VAL A 20 7.54 0.12 3.74
CA VAL A 20 6.37 -0.71 3.45
C VAL A 20 5.27 -0.15 4.32
N SER A 21 4.34 0.59 3.70
CA SER A 21 3.16 1.13 4.36
C SER A 21 2.32 -0.06 4.82
N ALA A 22 2.62 -0.56 6.02
CA ALA A 22 1.82 -1.54 6.73
C ALA A 22 0.50 -0.87 7.04
N CYS A 23 -0.44 -1.08 6.13
CA CYS A 23 -1.71 -0.43 6.14
C CYS A 23 -2.61 -1.12 7.16
N VAL A 24 -2.89 -0.40 8.25
CA VAL A 24 -3.70 -0.91 9.36
C VAL A 24 -5.16 -0.62 9.07
N CYS A 25 -5.95 -1.67 8.83
CA CYS A 25 -7.38 -1.57 8.61
C CYS A 25 -8.15 -2.36 9.65
N THR A 26 -9.34 -1.85 10.01
CA THR A 26 -10.30 -2.62 10.81
C THR A 26 -10.75 -3.86 10.04
N THR A 27 -11.13 -4.91 10.76
CA THR A 27 -11.74 -6.13 10.20
C THR A 27 -13.25 -5.98 9.92
N ALA A 28 -13.80 -4.77 10.07
CA ALA A 28 -15.20 -4.49 9.78
C ALA A 28 -15.55 -4.84 8.32
N TYR A 29 -16.60 -5.64 8.13
CA TYR A 29 -17.01 -6.09 6.81
C TYR A 29 -18.08 -5.15 6.24
N THR A 30 -17.67 -4.29 5.30
CA THR A 30 -18.52 -3.34 4.55
C THR A 30 -18.06 -3.33 3.09
N PRO A 31 -18.42 -4.37 2.30
CA PRO A 31 -17.77 -4.65 1.03
C PRO A 31 -17.92 -3.51 0.02
N VAL A 32 -16.87 -3.28 -0.77
CA VAL A 32 -16.83 -2.28 -1.84
C VAL A 32 -16.19 -2.86 -3.10
N CYS A 33 -16.65 -2.41 -4.27
CA CYS A 33 -16.13 -2.85 -5.56
C CYS A 33 -15.09 -1.85 -6.07
N GLY A 34 -13.87 -2.31 -6.33
CA GLY A 34 -12.80 -1.52 -6.93
C GLY A 34 -12.96 -1.36 -8.44
N ALA A 35 -12.34 -0.32 -9.01
CA ALA A 35 -12.29 -0.10 -10.46
C ALA A 35 -11.59 -1.24 -11.23
N ASN A 36 -10.79 -2.05 -10.52
CA ASN A 36 -10.17 -3.28 -11.02
C ASN A 36 -11.10 -4.52 -11.00
N GLY A 37 -12.36 -4.37 -10.59
CA GLY A 37 -13.32 -5.47 -10.52
C GLY A 37 -13.14 -6.42 -9.33
N GLN A 38 -12.31 -6.05 -8.34
CA GLN A 38 -12.15 -6.84 -7.11
C GLN A 38 -13.02 -6.29 -5.97
N THR A 39 -13.59 -7.20 -5.19
CA THR A 39 -14.30 -6.87 -3.95
C THR A 39 -13.31 -6.71 -2.82
N TYR A 40 -13.34 -5.56 -2.14
CA TYR A 40 -12.55 -5.27 -0.95
C TYR A 40 -13.45 -5.33 0.29
N SER A 41 -12.94 -5.91 1.39
CA SER A 41 -13.69 -6.13 2.64
C SER A 41 -14.25 -4.84 3.23
N ASN A 42 -13.56 -3.72 3.04
CA ASN A 42 -14.02 -2.39 3.39
C ASN A 42 -13.26 -1.27 2.64
N MET A 43 -13.73 -0.04 2.80
CA MET A 43 -13.12 1.15 2.20
C MET A 43 -11.65 1.35 2.59
N CYS A 44 -11.25 0.95 3.81
CA CYS A 44 -9.85 1.04 4.22
C CYS A 44 -9.00 0.11 3.37
N THR A 45 -9.38 -1.16 3.25
CA THR A 45 -8.66 -2.16 2.42
C THR A 45 -8.60 -1.79 0.93
N LEU A 46 -9.60 -1.09 0.40
CA LEU A 46 -9.57 -0.55 -0.97
C LEU A 46 -8.55 0.58 -1.12
N LYS A 47 -8.54 1.56 -0.20
CA LYS A 47 -7.57 2.66 -0.18
C LYS A 47 -6.14 2.15 0.02
N CYS A 48 -6.01 1.14 0.86
CA CYS A 48 -4.78 0.42 1.14
C CYS A 48 -4.13 -0.15 -0.11
N ALA A 49 -4.95 -0.73 -0.99
CA ALA A 49 -4.52 -1.27 -2.27
C ALA A 49 -4.31 -0.18 -3.33
N GLY A 50 -4.60 1.10 -3.03
CA GLY A 50 -4.49 2.20 -3.99
C GLY A 50 -5.47 2.11 -5.15
N VAL A 51 -6.58 1.38 -4.98
CA VAL A 51 -7.55 1.14 -6.05
C VAL A 51 -8.70 2.14 -5.96
N PRO A 52 -9.09 2.81 -7.06
CA PRO A 52 -10.26 3.69 -7.07
C PRO A 52 -11.55 2.91 -6.79
N LEU A 53 -12.49 3.54 -6.08
CA LEU A 53 -13.81 2.98 -5.85
C LEU A 53 -14.61 2.97 -7.16
N LYS A 54 -15.24 1.84 -7.50
CA LYS A 54 -16.24 1.74 -8.57
C LYS A 54 -17.65 1.97 -8.03
N HIS A 55 -18.08 1.15 -7.08
CA HIS A 55 -19.36 1.32 -6.36
C HIS A 55 -19.30 0.66 -4.97
N ARG A 56 -20.29 0.97 -4.13
CA ARG A 56 -20.48 0.30 -2.83
C ARG A 56 -21.09 -1.10 -3.04
N GLY A 57 -20.88 -2.01 -2.09
CA GLY A 57 -21.25 -3.41 -2.23
C GLY A 57 -20.15 -4.23 -2.92
N SER A 58 -20.30 -5.55 -2.95
CA SER A 58 -19.40 -6.43 -3.69
C SER A 58 -19.53 -6.18 -5.20
N CYS A 59 -18.42 -6.38 -5.92
CA CYS A 59 -18.50 -6.83 -7.31
C CYS A 59 -19.12 -8.25 -7.32
#